data_AF-A0A6A7AH34-F1
#
_entry.id   AF-A0A6A7AH34-F1
#
_cell.length_a   1.000
_cell.length_b   1.000
_cell.length_c   1.000
_cell.angle_alpha   90.00
_cell.angle_beta   90.00
_cell.angle_gamma   90.00
#
_symmetry.space_group_name_H-M   'P 1'
#
loop_
_entity.id
_entity.type
_entity.pdbx_description
1 polymer ?
#
loop_
_entity_poly.entity_id
_entity_poly.type
_entity_poly.pdbx_seq_one_letter_code
_entity_poly.pdbx_strand_id
1 'polypeptide(L)'
;MSLVNFQPSYTHFARSFTFPKSSVSLAQNRVRQISRHISRTNTSASQHSHSEAQVMAKGTAPPPKEPSKLETTVLKDSNVNRRMCGFCKSMTLDFPLGEDGQPIEDKSNQLIPSPTVKKQRHPQFTVHLPPSEPGPSRISLFTAGSIEMGAAVPWQNRLIEHLEHLPITISNPRKDSWDPKIDVKSRDVKFKMQVEWELEALKRATVICFFYDVDTISPVTLMELGLWASSGKVIVCCGGKYWRSGNVDIVCDRYNIPRVDSFEMLVPAVKEFLRMKGLVLDERGDLKKGELQTEEPEMADGKQWWLKFRDPEKLKAENEAKKLYAEWKASETAKQ
;
A
#
# COMPACT_ATOMS: atom_id res chain seq x y z
N MET A 1 52.73 -24.25 57.06
CA MET A 1 52.68 -22.92 56.42
C MET A 1 51.31 -22.78 55.76
N SER A 2 50.63 -21.68 56.06
CA SER A 2 49.18 -21.48 55.89
C SER A 2 48.73 -21.45 54.42
N LEU A 3 47.64 -22.16 54.10
CA LEU A 3 46.91 -22.08 52.84
C LEU A 3 46.00 -20.85 52.89
N VAL A 4 46.25 -19.86 52.04
CA VAL A 4 45.39 -18.67 51.89
C VAL A 4 44.35 -18.97 50.80
N ASN A 5 43.11 -19.23 51.23
CA ASN A 5 41.92 -19.23 50.38
C ASN A 5 41.52 -17.78 50.10
N PHE A 6 41.55 -17.36 48.83
CA PHE A 6 40.87 -16.16 48.36
C PHE A 6 39.61 -16.57 47.58
N GLN A 7 38.44 -16.35 48.17
CA GLN A 7 37.21 -16.14 47.40
C GLN A 7 37.16 -14.68 46.93
N PRO A 8 36.49 -14.42 45.80
CA PRO A 8 35.63 -13.24 45.72
C PRO A 8 34.19 -13.62 45.36
N SER A 9 33.31 -13.27 46.30
CA SER A 9 31.97 -12.67 46.17
C SER A 9 31.33 -12.58 44.78
N TYR A 10 30.10 -13.11 44.71
CA TYR A 10 29.06 -12.76 43.75
C TYR A 10 28.75 -11.25 43.76
N THR A 11 28.73 -10.62 42.58
CA THR A 11 27.85 -9.47 42.30
C THR A 11 27.29 -9.54 40.87
N HIS A 12 26.03 -9.16 40.80
CA HIS A 12 25.06 -9.30 39.72
C HIS A 12 25.19 -8.22 38.61
N PHE A 13 24.70 -8.61 37.43
CA PHE A 13 24.03 -7.80 36.38
C PHE A 13 24.71 -6.54 35.81
N ALA A 14 24.97 -6.59 34.50
CA ALA A 14 24.76 -5.44 33.61
C ALA A 14 23.98 -5.90 32.36
N ARG A 15 22.65 -5.83 32.46
CA ARG A 15 21.74 -5.87 31.30
C ARG A 15 22.01 -4.60 30.48
N SER A 16 22.33 -4.75 29.20
CA SER A 16 22.21 -3.65 28.25
C SER A 16 20.73 -3.26 28.17
N PHE A 17 20.37 -2.17 28.81
CA PHE A 17 19.05 -1.56 28.70
C PHE A 17 18.91 -0.95 27.30
N THR A 18 18.21 -1.65 26.41
CA THR A 18 17.57 -0.99 25.27
C THR A 18 16.41 -0.15 25.81
N PHE A 19 16.64 1.15 25.93
CA PHE A 19 15.61 2.09 26.34
C PHE A 19 14.42 2.07 25.37
N PRO A 20 13.17 2.12 25.87
CA PRO A 20 12.00 2.34 25.02
C PRO A 20 12.14 3.70 24.32
N LYS A 21 11.94 3.71 22.99
CA LYS A 21 12.04 4.91 22.16
C LYS A 21 11.06 5.97 22.66
N SER A 22 11.59 7.02 23.30
CA SER A 22 10.80 8.16 23.75
C SER A 22 10.15 8.87 22.55
N SER A 23 9.02 9.54 22.78
CA SER A 23 8.34 10.39 21.78
C SER A 23 9.29 11.41 21.12
N VAL A 24 10.32 11.83 21.86
CA VAL A 24 11.40 12.71 21.40
C VAL A 24 12.26 12.04 20.33
N SER A 25 12.59 10.75 20.48
CA SER A 25 13.36 10.00 19.46
C SER A 25 12.58 9.82 18.16
N LEU A 26 11.26 9.65 18.25
CA LEU A 26 10.36 9.55 17.09
C LEU A 26 10.25 10.91 16.37
N ALA A 27 10.12 12.00 17.12
CA ALA A 27 10.11 13.35 16.58
C ALA A 27 11.45 13.73 15.92
N GLN A 28 12.58 13.38 16.54
CA GLN A 28 13.92 13.61 15.97
C GLN A 28 14.14 12.83 14.67
N ASN A 29 13.63 11.60 14.58
CA ASN A 29 13.68 10.82 13.35
C ASN A 29 12.83 11.46 12.23
N ARG A 30 11.64 11.98 12.56
CA ARG A 30 10.76 12.69 11.61
C ARG A 30 11.36 14.02 11.13
N VAL A 31 12.00 14.79 12.02
CA VAL A 31 12.67 16.04 11.64
C VAL A 31 13.89 15.76 10.75
N ARG A 32 14.73 14.78 11.11
CA ARG A 32 15.88 14.36 10.26
C ARG A 32 15.43 13.82 8.90
N GLN A 33 14.24 13.24 8.80
CA GLN A 33 13.66 12.75 7.56
C GLN A 33 13.30 13.91 6.61
N ILE A 34 12.61 14.95 7.10
CA ILE A 34 12.25 16.13 6.30
C ILE A 34 13.51 16.86 5.80
N SER A 35 14.48 17.09 6.69
CA SER A 35 15.72 17.79 6.32
C SER A 35 16.52 17.07 5.22
N ARG A 36 16.50 15.73 5.17
CA ARG A 36 17.21 14.95 4.13
C ARG A 36 16.47 14.90 2.80
N HIS A 37 15.15 15.09 2.77
CA HIS A 37 14.36 15.07 1.53
C HIS A 37 14.41 16.42 0.80
N ILE A 38 14.59 17.51 1.55
CA ILE A 38 14.67 18.87 0.98
C ILE A 38 16.08 19.15 0.39
N SER A 39 17.12 18.44 0.85
CA SER A 39 18.47 18.52 0.27
C SER A 39 18.65 17.60 -0.93
N ARG A 40 17.99 17.92 -2.07
CA ARG A 40 18.43 17.42 -3.38
C ARG A 40 18.57 18.59 -4.35
N THR A 41 19.82 18.87 -4.71
CA THR A 41 20.19 19.63 -5.91
C THR A 41 19.84 18.80 -7.15
N ASN A 42 19.27 19.46 -8.16
CA ASN A 42 18.98 18.87 -9.47
C ASN A 42 20.27 18.34 -10.09
N THR A 43 20.32 17.06 -10.45
CA THR A 43 21.46 16.47 -11.17
C THR A 43 21.21 16.51 -12.67
N SER A 44 22.18 17.09 -13.38
CA SER A 44 22.24 17.42 -14.80
C SER A 44 22.10 16.24 -15.75
N ALA A 45 21.35 16.41 -16.85
CA ALA A 45 21.37 15.52 -18.01
C ALA A 45 22.29 16.09 -19.09
N SER A 46 23.34 15.35 -19.47
CA SER A 46 24.19 15.64 -20.63
C SER A 46 23.77 14.80 -21.86
N GLN A 47 24.10 15.34 -23.04
CA GLN A 47 23.52 15.06 -24.35
C GLN A 47 24.15 13.86 -25.11
N HIS A 48 23.42 13.44 -26.16
CA HIS A 48 23.68 12.47 -27.25
C HIS A 48 22.95 11.13 -27.10
N SER A 49 22.24 10.55 -28.08
CA SER A 49 21.99 10.90 -29.50
C SER A 49 20.69 10.23 -29.99
N HIS A 50 20.22 10.64 -31.16
CA HIS A 50 18.84 10.54 -31.67
C HIS A 50 18.26 9.12 -31.88
N SER A 51 17.19 8.79 -31.15
CA SER A 51 15.95 8.16 -31.68
C SER A 51 14.82 8.00 -30.64
N GLU A 52 15.03 8.34 -29.37
CA GLU A 52 14.01 8.14 -28.30
C GLU A 52 13.27 9.43 -27.87
N ALA A 53 13.09 10.39 -28.78
CA ALA A 53 12.52 11.71 -28.45
C ALA A 53 10.99 11.71 -28.19
N GLN A 54 10.27 10.60 -28.36
CA GLN A 54 8.81 10.59 -28.27
C GLN A 54 8.24 10.11 -26.91
N VAL A 55 9.08 9.58 -26.02
CA VAL A 55 8.66 9.10 -24.68
C VAL A 55 9.03 10.09 -23.56
N MET A 56 10.07 10.90 -23.75
CA MET A 56 10.58 11.80 -22.70
C MET A 56 9.91 13.19 -22.65
N ALA A 57 9.07 13.56 -23.62
CA ALA A 57 8.45 14.89 -23.70
C ALA A 57 7.03 15.00 -23.08
N LYS A 58 6.46 13.92 -22.53
CA LYS A 58 5.10 13.89 -21.97
C LYS A 58 5.09 13.73 -20.45
N GLY A 59 5.72 14.67 -19.75
CA GLY A 59 5.49 14.92 -18.32
C GLY A 59 4.13 15.55 -18.01
N THR A 60 3.23 15.64 -18.98
CA THR A 60 1.86 16.11 -18.84
C THR A 60 0.91 15.02 -19.30
N ALA A 61 -0.10 14.75 -18.46
CA ALA A 61 -1.20 13.85 -18.77
C ALA A 61 -1.79 14.15 -20.17
N PRO A 62 -2.22 13.13 -20.93
CA PRO A 62 -2.89 13.36 -22.21
C PRO A 62 -4.13 14.26 -21.99
N PRO A 63 -4.40 15.24 -22.87
CA PRO A 63 -5.56 16.10 -22.73
C PRO A 63 -6.85 15.27 -22.90
N PRO A 64 -7.92 15.58 -22.14
CA PRO A 64 -9.22 14.93 -22.33
C PRO A 64 -9.75 15.23 -23.74
N LYS A 65 -10.30 14.20 -24.39
CA LYS A 65 -10.96 14.34 -25.70
C LYS A 65 -12.22 15.20 -25.54
N GLU A 66 -12.40 16.19 -26.41
CA GLU A 66 -13.59 17.05 -26.42
C GLU A 66 -14.88 16.23 -26.60
N PRO A 67 -15.92 16.47 -25.79
CA PRO A 67 -17.20 15.78 -25.97
C PRO A 67 -17.93 16.34 -27.18
N SER A 68 -18.23 15.46 -28.15
CA SER A 68 -19.19 15.71 -29.22
C SER A 68 -20.57 15.98 -28.63
N LYS A 69 -21.18 17.11 -29.03
CA LYS A 69 -22.54 17.50 -28.65
C LYS A 69 -23.53 16.41 -29.04
N LEU A 70 -24.15 15.77 -28.05
CA LEU A 70 -25.44 15.10 -28.22
C LEU A 70 -26.35 15.58 -27.11
N GLU A 71 -27.34 16.39 -27.49
CA GLU A 71 -28.46 16.74 -26.63
C GLU A 71 -29.31 15.49 -26.41
N THR A 72 -29.51 15.09 -25.15
CA THR A 72 -30.72 14.34 -24.77
C THR A 72 -31.11 14.70 -23.35
N THR A 73 -32.26 15.34 -23.25
CA THR A 73 -33.01 15.61 -22.03
C THR A 73 -33.52 14.30 -21.41
N VAL A 74 -33.06 13.94 -20.22
CA VAL A 74 -33.85 13.10 -19.29
C VAL A 74 -33.60 13.56 -17.86
N LEU A 75 -34.59 14.27 -17.32
CA LEU A 75 -34.81 14.36 -15.88
C LEU A 75 -35.33 13.00 -15.40
N LYS A 76 -34.65 12.42 -14.40
CA LYS A 76 -35.28 11.72 -13.26
C LYS A 76 -34.24 11.36 -12.22
N ASP A 77 -34.43 11.97 -11.06
CA ASP A 77 -33.80 11.63 -9.79
C ASP A 77 -34.05 10.16 -9.38
N SER A 78 -33.19 9.73 -8.45
CA SER A 78 -33.29 8.54 -7.59
C SER A 78 -33.37 7.17 -8.29
N ASN A 79 -32.22 6.52 -8.53
CA ASN A 79 -32.10 5.07 -8.31
C ASN A 79 -30.66 4.56 -8.35
N VAL A 80 -30.15 4.14 -7.20
CA VAL A 80 -29.02 3.20 -7.10
C VAL A 80 -29.53 1.86 -7.62
N ASN A 81 -29.00 1.38 -8.74
CA ASN A 81 -29.51 0.19 -9.41
C ASN A 81 -28.88 -1.09 -8.82
N ARG A 82 -29.31 -1.44 -7.59
CA ARG A 82 -28.82 -2.62 -6.86
C ARG A 82 -29.18 -3.91 -7.59
N ARG A 83 -28.19 -4.75 -7.93
CA ARG A 83 -28.45 -6.13 -8.39
C ARG A 83 -28.25 -7.15 -7.28
N MET A 84 -29.21 -8.07 -7.15
CA MET A 84 -29.09 -9.26 -6.32
C MET A 84 -28.30 -10.33 -7.08
N CYS A 85 -27.31 -10.94 -6.42
CA CYS A 85 -26.66 -12.12 -6.95
C CYS A 85 -27.70 -13.23 -7.18
N GLY A 86 -27.81 -13.73 -8.42
CA GLY A 86 -28.81 -14.75 -8.79
C GLY A 86 -28.67 -16.09 -8.05
N PHE A 87 -27.54 -16.31 -7.37
CA PHE A 87 -27.28 -17.55 -6.64
C PHE A 87 -27.50 -17.42 -5.12
N CYS A 88 -26.96 -16.36 -4.49
CA CYS A 88 -27.02 -16.20 -3.03
C CYS A 88 -27.97 -15.10 -2.54
N LYS A 89 -28.64 -14.37 -3.45
CA LYS A 89 -29.57 -13.26 -3.16
C LYS A 89 -28.99 -12.14 -2.28
N SER A 90 -27.70 -12.15 -1.99
CA SER A 90 -27.03 -11.08 -1.25
C SER A 90 -26.92 -9.83 -2.12
N MET A 91 -27.00 -8.65 -1.48
CA MET A 91 -26.64 -7.39 -2.12
C MET A 91 -25.16 -7.45 -2.52
N THR A 92 -24.89 -7.52 -3.82
CA THR A 92 -23.55 -7.33 -4.37
C THR A 92 -23.32 -5.83 -4.55
N LEU A 93 -22.10 -5.38 -4.23
CA LEU A 93 -21.64 -4.04 -4.61
C LEU A 93 -21.65 -3.99 -6.14
N ASP A 94 -22.23 -2.93 -6.71
CA ASP A 94 -22.28 -2.75 -8.16
C ASP A 94 -20.85 -2.77 -8.72
N PHE A 95 -20.66 -3.31 -9.92
CA PHE A 95 -19.37 -3.21 -10.60
C PHE A 95 -19.04 -1.72 -10.75
N PRO A 96 -17.91 -1.23 -10.20
CA PRO A 96 -17.56 0.17 -10.36
C PRO A 96 -17.45 0.46 -11.85
N LEU A 97 -18.12 1.54 -12.25
CA LEU A 97 -18.21 1.95 -13.65
C LEU A 97 -17.04 2.87 -13.98
N GLY A 98 -16.55 2.77 -15.21
CA GLY A 98 -15.61 3.74 -15.77
C GLY A 98 -16.30 5.09 -16.01
N GLU A 99 -15.53 6.07 -16.49
CA GLU A 99 -16.07 7.38 -16.90
C GLU A 99 -17.17 7.26 -17.98
N ASP A 100 -17.15 6.19 -18.77
CA ASP A 100 -18.12 5.86 -19.82
C ASP A 100 -19.38 5.13 -19.31
N GLY A 101 -19.47 4.88 -18.00
CA GLY A 101 -20.57 4.14 -17.39
C GLY A 101 -20.55 2.63 -17.68
N GLN A 102 -19.46 2.10 -18.24
CA GLN A 102 -19.29 0.66 -18.48
C GLN A 102 -18.54 -0.02 -17.34
N PRO A 103 -18.74 -1.33 -17.12
CA PRO A 103 -17.93 -2.09 -16.18
C PRO A 103 -16.45 -2.04 -16.56
N ILE A 104 -15.60 -1.85 -15.56
CA ILE A 104 -14.15 -1.78 -15.77
C ILE A 104 -13.59 -3.20 -15.87
N GLU A 105 -13.00 -3.51 -17.02
CA GLU A 105 -12.41 -4.82 -17.31
C GLU A 105 -10.93 -4.91 -16.88
N ASP A 106 -10.53 -6.10 -16.42
CA ASP A 106 -9.12 -6.44 -16.14
C ASP A 106 -8.38 -6.85 -17.43
N LYS A 107 -8.10 -5.89 -18.30
CA LYS A 107 -7.49 -6.12 -19.62
C LYS A 107 -6.15 -6.84 -19.55
N SER A 108 -5.38 -6.55 -18.49
CA SER A 108 -4.05 -7.09 -18.26
C SER A 108 -4.04 -8.38 -17.42
N ASN A 109 -5.22 -8.92 -17.04
CA ASN A 109 -5.38 -10.12 -16.22
C ASN A 109 -4.53 -10.08 -14.94
N GLN A 110 -4.56 -8.94 -14.24
CA GLN A 110 -3.75 -8.68 -13.06
C GLN A 110 -4.32 -9.30 -11.79
N LEU A 111 -5.64 -9.51 -11.75
CA LEU A 111 -6.35 -9.99 -10.58
C LEU A 111 -6.52 -11.51 -10.60
N ILE A 112 -6.37 -12.12 -9.44
CA ILE A 112 -6.82 -13.49 -9.23
C ILE A 112 -8.34 -13.59 -9.32
N PRO A 113 -8.92 -14.77 -9.61
CA PRO A 113 -10.37 -14.95 -9.57
C PRO A 113 -10.96 -14.70 -8.17
N SER A 114 -12.28 -14.50 -8.11
CA SER A 114 -13.01 -14.56 -6.84
C SER A 114 -12.70 -15.86 -6.10
N PRO A 115 -12.74 -15.88 -4.76
CA PRO A 115 -12.59 -17.10 -4.00
C PRO A 115 -13.59 -18.17 -4.45
N THR A 116 -13.11 -19.35 -4.83
CA THR A 116 -13.97 -20.48 -5.26
C THR A 116 -14.83 -20.99 -4.11
N VAL A 117 -14.31 -20.93 -2.88
CA VAL A 117 -15.03 -21.25 -1.64
C VAL A 117 -15.38 -19.94 -0.95
N LYS A 118 -16.67 -19.58 -0.97
CA LYS A 118 -17.17 -18.44 -0.21
C LYS A 118 -17.19 -18.78 1.28
N LYS A 119 -16.18 -18.31 2.01
CA LYS A 119 -16.23 -18.30 3.47
C LYS A 119 -17.32 -17.33 3.91
N GLN A 120 -17.99 -17.63 5.03
CA GLN A 120 -18.94 -16.69 5.60
C GLN A 120 -18.21 -15.39 5.98
N ARG A 121 -18.82 -14.26 5.64
CA ARG A 121 -18.33 -12.94 6.05
C ARG A 121 -18.33 -12.86 7.58
N HIS A 122 -17.25 -12.36 8.14
CA HIS A 122 -17.13 -12.20 9.59
C HIS A 122 -18.12 -11.13 10.09
N PRO A 123 -18.83 -11.31 11.22
CA PRO A 123 -19.77 -10.31 11.75
C PRO A 123 -19.14 -8.94 12.03
N GLN A 124 -17.86 -8.92 12.39
CA GLN A 124 -17.08 -7.71 12.65
C GLN A 124 -16.37 -7.14 11.40
N PHE A 125 -16.53 -7.76 10.23
CA PHE A 125 -15.94 -7.23 8.99
C PHE A 125 -16.72 -6.00 8.53
N THR A 126 -16.02 -4.88 8.33
CA THR A 126 -16.64 -3.64 7.84
C THR A 126 -15.84 -3.03 6.71
N VAL A 127 -16.53 -2.38 5.77
CA VAL A 127 -15.93 -1.57 4.71
C VAL A 127 -16.45 -0.15 4.84
N HIS A 128 -15.54 0.83 4.88
CA HIS A 128 -15.87 2.25 4.95
C HIS A 128 -15.45 2.94 3.64
N LEU A 129 -16.39 3.72 3.10
CA LEU A 129 -16.22 4.54 1.92
C LEU A 129 -16.32 6.03 2.32
N PRO A 130 -15.60 6.93 1.65
CA PRO A 130 -15.75 8.37 1.86
C PRO A 130 -17.19 8.84 1.55
N PRO A 131 -17.77 9.74 2.36
CA PRO A 131 -17.14 10.49 3.45
C PRO A 131 -17.28 9.85 4.84
N SER A 132 -17.88 8.65 4.94
CA SER A 132 -18.11 8.00 6.23
C SER A 132 -16.80 7.67 6.92
N GLU A 133 -16.58 8.21 8.11
CA GLU A 133 -15.36 7.94 8.85
C GLU A 133 -15.28 6.45 9.25
N PRO A 134 -14.08 5.85 9.18
CA PRO A 134 -13.86 4.51 9.73
C PRO A 134 -14.07 4.55 11.24
N GLY A 135 -14.93 3.65 11.73
CA GLY A 135 -15.15 3.47 13.17
C GLY A 135 -13.88 2.97 13.88
N PRO A 136 -13.83 3.02 15.21
CA PRO A 136 -12.70 2.48 15.95
C PRO A 136 -12.58 0.98 15.69
N SER A 137 -11.48 0.58 15.05
CA SER A 137 -11.18 -0.82 14.77
C SER A 137 -9.78 -1.14 15.24
N ARG A 138 -9.63 -2.31 15.87
CA ARG A 138 -8.34 -2.77 16.39
C ARG A 138 -7.36 -3.08 15.26
N ILE A 139 -7.87 -3.65 14.16
CA ILE A 139 -7.10 -4.02 12.98
C ILE A 139 -7.80 -3.47 11.75
N SER A 140 -7.13 -2.56 11.04
CA SER A 140 -7.66 -1.91 9.85
C SER A 140 -6.69 -1.94 8.67
N LEU A 141 -7.24 -1.99 7.46
CA LEU A 141 -6.52 -1.99 6.19
C LEU A 141 -6.98 -0.82 5.34
N PHE A 142 -6.06 0.01 4.85
CA PHE A 142 -6.36 1.00 3.81
C PHE A 142 -5.94 0.46 2.45
N THR A 143 -6.81 0.58 1.45
CA THR A 143 -6.56 0.13 0.07
C THR A 143 -6.08 1.30 -0.81
N ALA A 144 -4.82 1.70 -0.59
CA ALA A 144 -4.15 2.72 -1.40
C ALA A 144 -3.75 2.13 -2.75
N GLY A 145 -3.65 2.95 -3.79
CA GLY A 145 -3.28 2.44 -5.11
C GLY A 145 -4.04 3.06 -6.24
N SER A 146 -3.87 2.44 -7.40
CA SER A 146 -4.52 2.83 -8.64
C SER A 146 -6.04 2.84 -8.50
N ILE A 147 -6.63 3.99 -8.80
CA ILE A 147 -8.06 4.20 -9.05
C ILE A 147 -8.21 4.91 -10.39
N GLU A 148 -7.43 5.98 -10.59
CA GLU A 148 -7.30 6.74 -11.84
C GLU A 148 -8.65 7.07 -12.49
N MET A 149 -9.54 7.70 -11.71
CA MET A 149 -10.91 8.05 -12.12
C MET A 149 -11.74 6.90 -12.71
N GLY A 150 -11.44 5.66 -12.31
CA GLY A 150 -12.12 4.47 -12.82
C GLY A 150 -11.39 3.80 -13.98
N ALA A 151 -10.22 4.26 -14.42
CA ALA A 151 -9.42 3.54 -15.40
C ALA A 151 -8.77 2.28 -14.81
N ALA A 152 -8.42 2.31 -13.52
CA ALA A 152 -7.79 1.17 -12.86
C ALA A 152 -8.78 0.03 -12.64
N VAL A 153 -8.33 -1.21 -12.84
CA VAL A 153 -9.07 -2.42 -12.50
C VAL A 153 -9.59 -2.33 -11.04
N PRO A 154 -10.81 -2.79 -10.72
CA PRO A 154 -11.38 -2.66 -9.37
C PRO A 154 -10.80 -3.68 -8.37
N TRP A 155 -9.48 -3.62 -8.20
CA TRP A 155 -8.67 -4.51 -7.37
C TRP A 155 -9.06 -4.45 -5.89
N GLN A 156 -9.59 -3.31 -5.41
CA GLN A 156 -10.05 -3.16 -4.03
C GLN A 156 -11.17 -4.17 -3.71
N ASN A 157 -12.15 -4.30 -4.62
CA ASN A 157 -13.25 -5.23 -4.46
C ASN A 157 -12.76 -6.67 -4.43
N ARG A 158 -11.81 -7.01 -5.31
CA ARG A 158 -11.18 -8.33 -5.31
C ARG A 158 -10.46 -8.61 -4.00
N LEU A 159 -9.70 -7.65 -3.46
CA LEU A 159 -9.00 -7.83 -2.20
C LEU A 159 -10.00 -7.99 -1.04
N ILE A 160 -11.08 -7.21 -1.02
CA ILE A 160 -12.17 -7.29 -0.05
C ILE A 160 -12.79 -8.70 -0.03
N GLU A 161 -13.13 -9.27 -1.19
CA GLU A 161 -13.67 -10.64 -1.30
C GLU A 161 -12.75 -11.68 -0.65
N HIS A 162 -11.44 -11.51 -0.80
CA HIS A 162 -10.44 -12.43 -0.24
C HIS A 162 -10.17 -12.22 1.26
N LEU A 163 -10.73 -11.17 1.87
CA LEU A 163 -10.50 -10.79 3.28
C LEU A 163 -11.79 -10.69 4.11
N GLU A 164 -12.98 -10.76 3.52
CA GLU A 164 -14.26 -10.53 4.22
C GLU A 164 -14.58 -11.52 5.35
N HIS A 165 -13.89 -12.65 5.40
CA HIS A 165 -13.97 -13.65 6.46
C HIS A 165 -13.14 -13.30 7.71
N LEU A 166 -12.47 -12.14 7.72
CA LEU A 166 -11.63 -11.70 8.83
C LEU A 166 -12.35 -10.59 9.64
N PRO A 167 -12.14 -10.52 10.97
CA PRO A 167 -12.63 -9.44 11.83
C PRO A 167 -11.82 -8.15 11.66
N ILE A 168 -11.83 -7.55 10.47
CA ILE A 168 -11.07 -6.34 10.16
C ILE A 168 -11.95 -5.25 9.57
N THR A 169 -11.45 -4.01 9.63
CA THR A 169 -12.07 -2.87 8.96
C THR A 169 -11.25 -2.47 7.73
N ILE A 170 -11.89 -2.34 6.57
CA ILE A 170 -11.25 -1.88 5.34
C ILE A 170 -11.73 -0.45 5.01
N SER A 171 -10.78 0.46 4.87
CA SER A 171 -11.03 1.79 4.30
C SER A 171 -10.74 1.74 2.80
N ASN A 172 -11.77 1.94 1.99
CA ASN A 172 -11.66 1.93 0.54
C ASN A 172 -11.91 3.34 -0.03
N PRO A 173 -10.88 4.01 -0.59
CA PRO A 173 -11.03 5.36 -1.13
C PRO A 173 -11.82 5.42 -2.44
N ARG A 174 -11.97 4.29 -3.13
CA ARG A 174 -12.68 4.21 -4.41
C ARG A 174 -14.19 4.37 -4.21
N LYS A 175 -14.77 5.38 -4.85
CA LYS A 175 -16.23 5.56 -4.96
C LYS A 175 -16.76 4.82 -6.20
N ASP A 176 -18.00 4.38 -6.12
CA ASP A 176 -18.69 3.68 -7.22
C ASP A 176 -19.03 4.61 -8.39
N SER A 177 -19.17 5.91 -8.13
CA SER A 177 -19.48 6.92 -9.15
C SER A 177 -18.56 8.13 -9.03
N TRP A 178 -17.98 8.55 -10.14
CA TRP A 178 -17.22 9.79 -10.25
C TRP A 178 -18.13 10.96 -10.68
N ASP A 179 -17.96 12.13 -10.06
CA ASP A 179 -18.69 13.34 -10.43
C ASP A 179 -17.76 14.24 -11.27
N PRO A 180 -17.97 14.35 -12.60
CA PRO A 180 -17.10 15.11 -13.50
C PRO A 180 -17.03 16.60 -13.18
N LYS A 181 -17.93 17.11 -12.35
CA LYS A 181 -17.99 18.52 -11.97
C LYS A 181 -17.03 18.88 -10.83
N ILE A 182 -16.39 17.89 -10.20
CA ILE A 182 -15.45 18.14 -9.10
C ILE A 182 -14.16 18.78 -9.65
N ASP A 183 -13.86 20.00 -9.21
CA ASP A 183 -12.61 20.69 -9.54
C ASP A 183 -11.47 20.12 -8.69
N VAL A 184 -10.38 19.66 -9.31
CA VAL A 184 -9.20 19.07 -8.65
C VAL A 184 -8.33 20.20 -8.05
N LYS A 185 -8.94 21.02 -7.19
CA LYS A 185 -8.34 22.15 -6.51
C LYS A 185 -8.76 22.12 -5.06
N SER A 186 -7.84 22.50 -4.17
CA SER A 186 -8.07 22.50 -2.71
C SER A 186 -9.24 23.37 -2.24
N ARG A 187 -9.70 24.31 -3.07
CA ARG A 187 -10.87 25.17 -2.81
C ARG A 187 -12.21 24.46 -3.07
N ASP A 188 -12.23 23.39 -3.85
CA ASP A 188 -13.44 22.59 -4.05
C ASP A 188 -13.69 21.73 -2.80
N VAL A 189 -14.86 21.91 -2.19
CA VAL A 189 -15.19 21.26 -0.91
C VAL A 189 -15.29 19.75 -1.06
N LYS A 190 -15.83 19.24 -2.17
CA LYS A 190 -15.97 17.79 -2.40
C LYS A 190 -14.61 17.14 -2.62
N PHE A 191 -13.75 17.78 -3.41
CA PHE A 191 -12.37 17.33 -3.62
C PHE A 191 -11.59 17.34 -2.30
N LYS A 192 -11.62 18.46 -1.56
CA LYS A 192 -10.93 18.58 -0.27
C LYS A 192 -11.42 17.52 0.73
N MET A 193 -12.73 17.31 0.83
CA MET A 193 -13.31 16.30 1.72
C MET A 193 -12.80 14.89 1.39
N GLN A 194 -12.69 14.53 0.10
CA GLN A 194 -12.11 13.25 -0.31
C GLN A 194 -10.66 13.12 0.16
N VAL A 195 -9.82 14.10 -0.16
CA VAL A 195 -8.38 14.06 0.14
C VAL A 195 -8.14 14.03 1.66
N GLU A 196 -8.87 14.84 2.43
CA GLU A 196 -8.75 14.84 3.90
C GLU A 196 -9.20 13.50 4.51
N TRP A 197 -10.29 12.91 3.97
CA TRP A 197 -10.73 11.59 4.39
C TRP A 197 -9.65 10.53 4.10
N GLU A 198 -9.05 10.55 2.91
CA GLU A 198 -7.97 9.63 2.52
C GLU A 198 -6.75 9.78 3.44
N LEU A 199 -6.32 11.01 3.71
CA LEU A 199 -5.19 11.29 4.60
C LEU A 199 -5.44 10.80 6.04
N GLU A 200 -6.62 11.05 6.60
CA GLU A 200 -6.96 10.59 7.96
C GLU A 200 -7.20 9.08 8.01
N ALA A 201 -7.73 8.46 6.96
CA ALA A 201 -7.89 7.01 6.88
C ALA A 201 -6.53 6.31 6.73
N LEU A 202 -5.65 6.81 5.86
CA LEU A 202 -4.25 6.37 5.75
C LEU A 202 -3.57 6.45 7.11
N LYS A 203 -3.71 7.56 7.83
CA LYS A 203 -3.13 7.77 9.16
C LYS A 203 -3.58 6.75 10.19
N ARG A 204 -4.88 6.46 10.24
CA ARG A 204 -5.50 5.53 11.20
C ARG A 204 -5.23 4.05 10.88
N ALA A 205 -4.94 3.72 9.62
CA ALA A 205 -4.80 2.33 9.19
C ALA A 205 -3.67 1.57 9.92
N THR A 206 -3.97 0.33 10.32
CA THR A 206 -2.98 -0.62 10.86
C THR A 206 -2.04 -1.11 9.75
N VAL A 207 -2.58 -1.37 8.56
CA VAL A 207 -1.85 -1.72 7.34
C VAL A 207 -2.33 -0.83 6.19
N ILE A 208 -1.40 -0.36 5.36
CA ILE A 208 -1.69 0.30 4.08
C ILE A 208 -1.20 -0.62 2.97
N CYS A 209 -2.15 -1.12 2.17
CA CYS A 209 -1.84 -1.91 0.98
C CYS A 209 -1.85 -0.98 -0.23
N PHE A 210 -0.70 -0.89 -0.92
CA PHE A 210 -0.56 -0.22 -2.20
C PHE A 210 -0.65 -1.23 -3.35
N PHE A 211 -1.51 -1.00 -4.32
CA PHE A 211 -1.52 -1.74 -5.59
C PHE A 211 -1.30 -0.78 -6.76
N TYR A 212 -0.35 -1.14 -7.63
CA TYR A 212 -0.06 -0.41 -8.86
C TYR A 212 -0.56 -1.21 -10.07
N ASP A 213 -1.61 -0.71 -10.69
CA ASP A 213 -2.16 -1.22 -11.95
C ASP A 213 -1.21 -0.84 -13.11
N VAL A 214 -0.81 -1.83 -13.90
CA VAL A 214 0.14 -1.67 -15.02
C VAL A 214 -0.40 -0.77 -16.12
N ASP A 215 -1.73 -0.61 -16.21
CA ASP A 215 -2.40 0.20 -17.23
C ASP A 215 -2.62 1.66 -16.77
N THR A 216 -2.01 2.07 -15.64
CA THR A 216 -2.22 3.38 -15.00
C THR A 216 -0.92 4.14 -14.75
N ILE A 217 -1.03 5.45 -14.51
CA ILE A 217 0.10 6.32 -14.14
C ILE A 217 0.21 6.50 -12.63
N SER A 218 -0.92 6.54 -11.91
CA SER A 218 -0.99 6.56 -10.44
C SER A 218 -0.06 7.58 -9.71
N PRO A 219 -0.05 8.88 -10.11
CA PRO A 219 0.89 9.86 -9.55
C PRO A 219 0.65 10.19 -8.07
N VAL A 220 -0.63 10.26 -7.66
CA VAL A 220 -0.99 10.50 -6.25
C VAL A 220 -0.55 9.32 -5.37
N THR A 221 -0.71 8.10 -5.86
CA THR A 221 -0.25 6.88 -5.19
C THR A 221 1.27 6.87 -4.95
N LEU A 222 2.07 7.32 -5.92
CA LEU A 222 3.52 7.47 -5.74
C LEU A 222 3.86 8.47 -4.63
N MET A 223 3.11 9.58 -4.56
CA MET A 223 3.25 10.58 -3.50
C MET A 223 2.90 10.00 -2.13
N GLU A 224 1.78 9.27 -2.03
CA GLU A 224 1.34 8.60 -0.80
C GLU A 224 2.32 7.53 -0.33
N LEU A 225 2.90 6.74 -1.24
CA LEU A 225 3.95 5.78 -0.90
C LEU A 225 5.13 6.50 -0.26
N GLY A 226 5.57 7.62 -0.84
CA GLY A 226 6.63 8.46 -0.25
C GLY A 226 6.27 8.98 1.15
N LEU A 227 5.03 9.42 1.35
CA LEU A 227 4.53 9.92 2.64
C LEU A 227 4.54 8.84 3.74
N TRP A 228 4.24 7.59 3.38
CA TRP A 228 4.11 6.48 4.33
C TRP A 228 5.27 5.48 4.35
N ALA A 229 6.31 5.67 3.52
CA ALA A 229 7.39 4.72 3.32
C ALA A 229 8.07 4.24 4.63
N SER A 230 8.29 5.14 5.58
CA SER A 230 8.97 4.85 6.85
C SER A 230 8.03 4.49 8.01
N SER A 231 6.74 4.27 7.73
CA SER A 231 5.73 4.09 8.78
C SER A 231 5.66 2.68 9.36
N GLY A 232 6.28 1.69 8.69
CA GLY A 232 6.22 0.29 9.09
C GLY A 232 4.86 -0.40 8.90
N LYS A 233 3.87 0.28 8.31
CA LYS A 233 2.53 -0.28 8.01
C LYS A 233 2.27 -0.53 6.52
N VAL A 234 3.25 -0.26 5.67
CA VAL A 234 3.07 -0.32 4.21
C VAL A 234 3.38 -1.73 3.68
N ILE A 235 2.55 -2.23 2.77
CA ILE A 235 2.85 -3.35 1.86
C ILE A 235 2.51 -2.92 0.43
N VAL A 236 3.34 -3.32 -0.53
CA VAL A 236 3.24 -2.90 -1.94
C VAL A 236 3.08 -4.12 -2.85
N CYS A 237 2.13 -4.05 -3.79
CA CYS A 237 2.09 -4.89 -4.98
C CYS A 237 2.42 -4.02 -6.19
N CYS A 238 3.57 -4.26 -6.81
CA CYS A 238 4.01 -3.53 -7.99
C CYS A 238 4.71 -4.52 -8.92
N GLY A 239 4.05 -4.87 -10.02
CA GLY A 239 4.66 -5.71 -11.04
C GLY A 239 5.65 -4.93 -11.89
N GLY A 240 6.68 -5.61 -12.42
CA GLY A 240 7.72 -4.98 -13.25
C GLY A 240 7.21 -4.24 -14.50
N LYS A 241 6.00 -4.58 -14.98
CA LYS A 241 5.34 -3.92 -16.12
C LYS A 241 4.82 -2.51 -15.81
N TYR A 242 4.64 -2.15 -14.53
CA TYR A 242 4.26 -0.78 -14.16
C TYR A 242 5.38 0.19 -14.55
N TRP A 243 5.02 1.31 -15.19
CA TRP A 243 5.97 2.23 -15.84
C TRP A 243 7.04 2.85 -14.91
N ARG A 244 6.80 2.85 -13.60
CA ARG A 244 7.75 3.32 -12.57
C ARG A 244 8.14 2.26 -11.55
N SER A 245 8.00 0.97 -11.91
CA SER A 245 8.34 -0.17 -11.04
C SER A 245 9.73 -0.05 -10.41
N GLY A 246 10.77 0.26 -11.20
CA GLY A 246 12.13 0.43 -10.67
C GLY A 246 12.27 1.53 -9.60
N ASN A 247 11.49 2.61 -9.67
CA ASN A 247 11.49 3.64 -8.62
C ASN A 247 10.80 3.14 -7.35
N VAL A 248 9.68 2.44 -7.52
CA VAL A 248 8.96 1.80 -6.42
C VAL A 248 9.85 0.77 -5.73
N ASP A 249 10.57 -0.06 -6.49
CA ASP A 249 11.49 -1.08 -5.97
C ASP A 249 12.63 -0.46 -5.14
N ILE A 250 13.29 0.58 -5.66
CA ILE A 250 14.36 1.29 -4.95
C ILE A 250 13.85 1.91 -3.64
N VAL A 251 12.65 2.49 -3.65
CA VAL A 251 12.02 3.03 -2.43
C VAL A 251 11.74 1.88 -1.45
N CYS A 252 11.12 0.80 -1.90
CA CYS A 252 10.79 -0.33 -1.04
C CYS A 252 12.04 -0.95 -0.40
N ASP A 253 13.10 -1.14 -1.19
CA ASP A 253 14.38 -1.65 -0.68
C ASP A 253 15.02 -0.67 0.33
N ARG A 254 15.02 0.64 0.04
CA ARG A 254 15.59 1.66 0.93
C ARG A 254 14.88 1.73 2.29
N TYR A 255 13.57 1.54 2.31
CA TYR A 255 12.76 1.66 3.53
C TYR A 255 12.37 0.29 4.13
N ASN A 256 12.90 -0.80 3.59
CA ASN A 256 12.58 -2.17 4.02
C ASN A 256 11.06 -2.46 4.01
N ILE A 257 10.38 -2.01 2.94
CA ILE A 257 8.94 -2.16 2.76
C ILE A 257 8.65 -3.54 2.15
N PRO A 258 7.73 -4.33 2.74
CA PRO A 258 7.19 -5.53 2.11
C PRO A 258 6.66 -5.25 0.71
N ARG A 259 7.22 -5.92 -0.31
CA ARG A 259 6.74 -5.83 -1.68
C ARG A 259 6.60 -7.18 -2.37
N VAL A 260 5.62 -7.29 -3.25
CA VAL A 260 5.35 -8.46 -4.09
C VAL A 260 5.07 -8.02 -5.53
N ASP A 261 5.22 -8.96 -6.46
CA ASP A 261 5.22 -8.67 -7.90
C ASP A 261 3.84 -8.90 -8.58
N SER A 262 2.88 -9.52 -7.89
CA SER A 262 1.57 -9.85 -8.44
C SER A 262 0.47 -9.85 -7.38
N PHE A 263 -0.79 -9.70 -7.83
CA PHE A 263 -1.95 -9.74 -6.95
C PHE A 263 -2.13 -11.13 -6.29
N GLU A 264 -1.74 -12.19 -7.00
CA GLU A 264 -1.72 -13.56 -6.45
C GLU A 264 -0.86 -13.67 -5.19
N MET A 265 0.31 -13.05 -5.21
CA MET A 265 1.22 -13.02 -4.07
C MET A 265 0.78 -11.99 -3.01
N LEU A 266 0.04 -10.96 -3.40
CA LEU A 266 -0.43 -9.90 -2.51
C LEU A 266 -1.40 -10.41 -1.45
N VAL A 267 -2.41 -11.18 -1.83
CA VAL A 267 -3.45 -11.66 -0.90
C VAL A 267 -2.86 -12.43 0.30
N PRO A 268 -2.03 -13.47 0.11
CA PRO A 268 -1.42 -14.17 1.24
C PRO A 268 -0.42 -13.29 2.01
N ALA A 269 0.31 -12.40 1.33
CA ALA A 269 1.24 -11.49 2.00
C ALA A 269 0.52 -10.47 2.91
N VAL A 270 -0.61 -9.91 2.47
CA VAL A 270 -1.45 -9.02 3.28
C VAL A 270 -1.98 -9.75 4.52
N LYS A 271 -2.44 -11.00 4.38
CA LYS A 271 -2.93 -11.80 5.51
C LYS A 271 -1.83 -12.04 6.55
N GLU A 272 -0.62 -12.39 6.09
CA GLU A 272 0.53 -12.55 6.98
C GLU A 272 0.90 -11.23 7.65
N PHE A 273 0.88 -10.12 6.91
CA PHE A 273 1.21 -8.82 7.48
C PHE A 273 0.19 -8.36 8.52
N LEU A 274 -1.11 -8.57 8.28
CA LEU A 274 -2.17 -8.33 9.26
C LEU A 274 -1.95 -9.16 10.53
N ARG A 275 -1.57 -10.44 10.39
CA ARG A 275 -1.23 -11.31 11.53
C ARG A 275 -0.06 -10.75 12.33
N MET A 276 1.00 -10.32 11.66
CA MET A 276 2.17 -9.67 12.28
C MET A 276 1.81 -8.34 12.96
N LYS A 277 0.75 -7.67 12.51
CA LYS A 277 0.21 -6.44 13.11
C LYS A 277 -0.85 -6.68 14.20
N GLY A 278 -1.02 -7.92 14.65
CA GLY A 278 -1.87 -8.26 15.78
C GLY A 278 -3.24 -8.85 15.42
N LEU A 279 -3.47 -9.25 14.15
CA LEU A 279 -4.61 -10.09 13.79
C LEU A 279 -4.39 -11.52 14.31
N VAL A 280 -4.69 -11.75 15.58
CA VAL A 280 -4.65 -13.06 16.22
C VAL A 280 -6.08 -13.54 16.45
N LEU A 281 -6.46 -14.63 15.78
CA LEU A 281 -7.80 -15.19 15.82
C LEU A 281 -7.89 -16.33 16.85
N ASP A 282 -9.04 -16.47 17.49
CA ASP A 282 -9.38 -17.65 18.28
C ASP A 282 -9.94 -18.78 17.42
N GLU A 283 -10.36 -19.89 18.05
CA GLU A 283 -10.92 -21.06 17.37
C GLU A 283 -12.23 -20.76 16.63
N ARG A 284 -12.93 -19.67 16.99
CA ARG A 284 -14.18 -19.22 16.38
C ARG A 284 -13.94 -18.25 15.22
N GLY A 285 -12.70 -17.79 15.04
CA GLY A 285 -12.32 -16.79 14.04
C GLY A 285 -12.44 -15.35 14.54
N ASP A 286 -12.76 -15.15 15.81
CA ASP A 286 -12.87 -13.82 16.43
C ASP A 286 -11.49 -13.31 16.87
N LEU A 287 -11.33 -11.98 16.98
CA LEU A 287 -10.11 -11.39 17.54
C LEU A 287 -9.90 -11.82 18.99
N LYS A 288 -8.76 -12.46 19.31
CA LYS A 288 -8.40 -12.80 20.69
C LYS A 288 -8.36 -11.54 21.56
N LYS A 289 -9.15 -11.56 22.65
CA LYS A 289 -9.11 -10.54 23.70
C LYS A 289 -7.82 -10.70 24.52
N GLY A 290 -6.97 -9.69 24.47
CA GLY A 290 -5.66 -9.66 25.14
C GLY A 290 -4.91 -8.40 24.73
N GLU A 291 -3.94 -7.96 25.52
CA GLU A 291 -3.11 -6.78 25.20
C GLU A 291 -2.55 -6.92 23.78
N LEU A 292 -2.58 -5.82 23.02
CA LEU A 292 -1.90 -5.75 21.73
C LEU A 292 -0.45 -6.12 22.00
N GLN A 293 0.05 -7.22 21.42
CA GLN A 293 1.50 -7.42 21.38
C GLN A 293 2.06 -6.28 20.52
N THR A 294 2.45 -5.20 21.19
CA THR A 294 3.08 -4.00 20.63
C THR A 294 4.53 -4.23 20.28
N GLU A 295 5.05 -5.40 20.62
CA GLU A 295 6.33 -5.86 20.09
C GLU A 295 6.11 -6.13 18.61
N GLU A 296 6.63 -5.22 17.77
CA GLU A 296 6.99 -5.54 16.40
C GLU A 296 7.61 -6.94 16.47
N PRO A 297 7.05 -7.96 15.81
CA PRO A 297 7.59 -9.30 15.91
C PRO A 297 9.08 -9.19 15.63
N GLU A 298 9.91 -9.59 16.61
CA GLU A 298 11.35 -9.65 16.40
C GLU A 298 11.54 -10.35 15.08
N MET A 299 12.08 -9.62 14.10
CA MET A 299 12.34 -10.12 12.76
C MET A 299 13.33 -11.26 12.93
N ALA A 300 12.83 -12.47 13.16
CA ALA A 300 13.64 -13.65 13.36
C ALA A 300 14.61 -13.73 12.17
N ASP A 301 15.89 -13.56 12.48
CA ASP A 301 17.04 -13.69 11.59
C ASP A 301 17.30 -12.58 10.56
N GLY A 302 16.72 -11.38 10.68
CA GLY A 302 17.02 -10.29 9.73
C GLY A 302 16.62 -10.60 8.28
N LYS A 303 15.83 -11.67 8.06
CA LYS A 303 15.29 -12.07 6.77
C LYS A 303 13.97 -11.35 6.53
N GLN A 304 13.85 -10.72 5.37
CA GLN A 304 12.64 -10.06 4.91
C GLN A 304 11.52 -11.11 4.71
N TRP A 305 10.54 -11.17 5.62
CA TRP A 305 9.52 -12.24 5.66
C TRP A 305 8.69 -12.38 4.37
N TRP A 306 8.55 -11.29 3.62
CA TRP A 306 7.76 -11.24 2.40
C TRP A 306 8.45 -11.86 1.19
N LEU A 307 9.77 -12.14 1.27
CA LEU A 307 10.50 -12.77 0.17
C LEU A 307 9.96 -14.15 -0.20
N LYS A 308 9.27 -14.83 0.73
CA LYS A 308 8.56 -16.10 0.44
C LYS A 308 7.39 -15.94 -0.53
N PHE A 309 6.90 -14.70 -0.72
CA PHE A 309 5.82 -14.33 -1.64
C PHE A 309 6.38 -13.66 -2.91
N ARG A 310 7.64 -13.90 -3.24
CA ARG A 310 8.29 -13.33 -4.42
C ARG A 310 8.81 -14.42 -5.33
N ASP A 311 8.91 -14.06 -6.61
CA ASP A 311 9.50 -14.92 -7.63
C ASP A 311 11.00 -15.11 -7.33
N PRO A 312 11.49 -16.36 -7.16
CA PRO A 312 12.89 -16.63 -6.84
C PRO A 312 13.88 -16.18 -7.91
N GLU A 313 13.51 -16.24 -9.19
CA GLU A 313 14.38 -15.83 -10.30
C GLU A 313 14.52 -14.31 -10.33
N LYS A 314 13.40 -13.58 -10.15
CA LYS A 314 13.45 -12.12 -10.00
C LYS A 314 14.27 -11.70 -8.79
N LEU A 315 14.10 -12.38 -7.66
CA LEU A 315 14.86 -12.10 -6.46
C LEU A 315 16.36 -12.30 -6.68
N LYS A 316 16.75 -13.35 -7.41
CA LYS A 316 18.15 -13.59 -7.80
C LYS A 316 18.71 -12.45 -8.65
N ALA A 317 17.99 -12.04 -9.69
CA ALA A 317 18.40 -10.95 -10.58
C ALA A 317 18.54 -9.61 -9.82
N GLU A 318 17.60 -9.30 -8.91
CA GLU A 318 17.69 -8.10 -8.08
C GLU A 318 18.87 -8.12 -7.11
N ASN A 319 19.15 -9.27 -6.49
CA ASN A 319 20.30 -9.41 -5.59
C ASN A 319 21.62 -9.24 -6.33
N GLU A 320 21.70 -9.73 -7.57
CA GLU A 320 22.85 -9.51 -8.45
C GLU A 320 23.01 -8.02 -8.80
N ALA A 321 21.94 -7.34 -9.19
CA ALA A 321 21.96 -5.90 -9.44
C ALA A 321 22.39 -5.08 -8.20
N LYS A 322 21.91 -5.47 -7.01
CA LYS A 322 22.32 -4.86 -5.72
C LYS A 322 23.80 -5.04 -5.45
N LYS A 323 24.34 -6.24 -5.73
CA LYS A 323 25.77 -6.54 -5.58
C LYS A 323 26.61 -5.66 -6.51
N LEU A 324 26.25 -5.60 -7.79
CA LEU A 324 26.95 -4.76 -8.78
C LEU A 324 26.93 -3.28 -8.39
N TYR A 325 25.80 -2.77 -7.91
CA TYR A 325 25.70 -1.39 -7.43
C TYR A 325 26.57 -1.14 -6.19
N ALA A 326 26.65 -2.09 -5.25
CA ALA A 326 27.50 -1.99 -4.08
C ALA A 326 29.00 -1.96 -4.44
N GLU A 327 29.41 -2.80 -5.39
CA GLU A 327 30.78 -2.83 -5.94
C GLU A 327 31.13 -1.51 -6.62
N TRP A 328 30.23 -1.01 -7.49
CA TRP A 328 30.39 0.30 -8.13
C TRP A 328 30.55 1.42 -7.08
N LYS A 329 29.67 1.46 -6.08
CA LYS A 329 29.71 2.48 -5.03
C LYS A 329 30.98 2.42 -4.18
N ALA A 330 31.49 1.22 -3.92
CA ALA A 330 32.77 1.04 -3.23
C ALA A 330 33.94 1.55 -4.09
N SER A 331 33.91 1.29 -5.40
CA SER A 331 34.93 1.78 -6.34
C SER A 331 34.97 3.30 -6.45
N GLU A 332 33.83 3.97 -6.39
CA GLU A 332 33.76 5.44 -6.42
C GLU A 332 34.26 6.06 -5.11
N THR A 333 33.94 5.44 -3.96
CA THR A 333 34.47 5.88 -2.66
C THR A 333 35.99 5.76 -2.59
N ALA A 334 36.57 4.71 -3.19
CA ALA A 334 38.02 4.49 -3.19
C ALA A 334 38.81 5.47 -4.09
N LYS A 335 38.13 6.21 -4.98
CA LYS A 335 38.73 7.24 -5.84
C LYS A 335 38.78 8.63 -5.19
N GLN A 336 38.07 8.83 -4.07
CA GLN A 336 38.00 10.09 -3.33
C GLN A 336 39.01 10.14 -2.20
#